data_AF-A0A973CGY5-F1
#
_entry.id   AF-A0A973CGY5-F1
#
_cell.length_a   1.000
_cell.length_b   1.000
_cell.length_c   1.000
_cell.angle_alpha   90.00
_cell.angle_beta   90.00
_cell.angle_gamma   90.00
#
_symmetry.space_group_name_H-M   'P 1'
#
loop_
_entity.id
_entity.type
_entity.pdbx_description
1 polymer ?
#
loop_
_entity_poly.entity_id
_entity_poly.type
_entity_poly.pdbx_seq_one_letter_code
_entity_poly.pdbx_strand_id
1 'polypeptide(L)'
;MMKKWILILSVLSLWLAVAACAGCTSIAPATKERAHWLTKQDNPEGKLPRLTKPLVLDAKLDEWEAATSLSLRYASYISNIKPGHEWRGPKDAGAEMYSAWNDEGLCIAVLVTDDDVHNERPPGFVWQQDCLELFIDGRGGEAFMKPPYSKGAYQLFVRPPVGKSPAAVLVNGRDGVIDGLRIAGKRTRIGYIVEMVIPWKAFPNFKPEVGSPFGLQVSLCDYDKRDKDTDQPMVMSWRAEKTLYMSPQKLVRYELVTAVPVGADEPLASVVNVDIPPVIDSGDSATFSIEIGRPLARMAKTVEIVVRDWTGKVVLQRKKRLKKMATPWTQSKQAVCEWTFGEIENGAYQIEVRPKGGRGEVLGSAARVVVIATKPFLRWRPDSKPTILAHRGAPPPGLPENSIAAFEQALADGADFIEIDVRQSKDGVFVILHDGGLGRTTTGGHDDVVAEHTLAELKTFFLRTQAGKVSTHKIPTLKETLDWARGKTVLFLDFKILNIEKVIEFIRDEKAQTFCVPMTYHFEQTLAIHRMAPEMVIYANADGKRNNVEKLLKGNVPKDRLFVWVRNTNKSVIDLMHDNEIMVQYGGVQGRGGKSLEPYLGWLEKGIDSFNTDDVPRAAAAIREFNKK
;
A
#
# COMPACT_ATOMS: atom_id res chain seq x y z
N MET A 1 -74.20 19.47 -39.13
CA MET A 1 -73.13 20.46 -39.43
C MET A 1 -72.71 21.09 -38.10
N MET A 2 -71.45 21.44 -37.79
CA MET A 2 -70.14 21.03 -38.35
C MET A 2 -68.96 21.31 -37.37
N LYS A 3 -67.73 20.95 -37.78
CA LYS A 3 -66.40 20.86 -37.09
C LYS A 3 -65.70 22.25 -36.86
N LYS A 4 -64.58 22.49 -36.13
CA LYS A 4 -63.78 21.84 -35.02
C LYS A 4 -62.58 22.75 -34.53
N TRP A 5 -62.32 22.86 -33.20
CA TRP A 5 -61.01 22.73 -32.43
C TRP A 5 -59.76 23.64 -32.73
N ILE A 6 -58.64 23.82 -31.95
CA ILE A 6 -58.15 23.81 -30.51
C ILE A 6 -56.58 24.08 -30.55
N LEU A 7 -55.66 24.35 -29.58
CA LEU A 7 -55.40 25.05 -28.26
C LEU A 7 -53.91 24.69 -27.82
N ILE A 8 -53.15 25.05 -26.75
CA ILE A 8 -52.90 26.08 -25.66
C ILE A 8 -51.67 25.55 -24.79
N LEU A 9 -50.84 26.11 -23.86
CA LEU A 9 -50.30 27.35 -23.16
C LEU A 9 -48.88 26.91 -22.58
N SER A 10 -47.86 27.63 -22.04
CA SER A 10 -47.47 29.01 -21.60
C SER A 10 -47.70 29.51 -20.14
N VAL A 11 -46.73 30.31 -19.59
CA VAL A 11 -46.72 31.18 -18.34
C VAL A 11 -46.30 30.50 -16.98
N LEU A 12 -45.73 31.12 -15.91
CA LEU A 12 -44.63 32.13 -15.64
C LEU A 12 -44.43 32.36 -14.09
N SER A 13 -43.52 33.28 -13.64
CA SER A 13 -43.51 34.11 -12.37
C SER A 13 -43.05 33.51 -10.99
N LEU A 14 -42.71 34.24 -9.88
CA LEU A 14 -41.96 35.53 -9.61
C LEU A 14 -41.72 35.83 -8.06
N TRP A 15 -40.48 36.24 -7.65
CA TRP A 15 -39.99 37.11 -6.51
C TRP A 15 -40.37 37.01 -4.98
N LEU A 16 -39.30 37.18 -4.13
CA LEU A 16 -39.11 37.85 -2.78
C LEU A 16 -39.60 37.34 -1.37
N ALA A 17 -38.62 37.33 -0.43
CA ALA A 17 -38.56 37.96 0.94
C ALA A 17 -39.07 37.33 2.29
N VAL A 18 -38.11 37.12 3.21
CA VAL A 18 -38.06 37.44 4.68
C VAL A 18 -38.85 36.63 5.76
N ALA A 19 -38.06 35.80 6.49
CA ALA A 19 -37.97 35.54 7.96
C ALA A 19 -39.15 35.05 8.87
N ALA A 20 -38.84 33.95 9.60
CA ALA A 20 -39.36 33.49 10.92
C ALA A 20 -40.87 33.05 10.99
N CYS A 21 -41.30 32.12 11.86
CA CYS A 21 -40.66 31.43 13.00
C CYS A 21 -41.30 30.03 13.28
N ALA A 22 -40.57 29.13 13.96
CA ALA A 22 -41.01 27.93 14.72
C ALA A 22 -41.89 26.83 14.06
N GLY A 23 -41.60 25.54 14.36
CA GLY A 23 -42.56 24.43 14.10
C GLY A 23 -41.99 23.02 13.80
N CYS A 24 -41.37 22.37 14.79
CA CYS A 24 -41.10 20.91 14.95
C CYS A 24 -41.08 19.92 13.76
N THR A 25 -39.99 19.12 13.72
CA THR A 25 -39.91 17.68 13.34
C THR A 25 -40.46 17.24 11.96
N SER A 26 -39.63 16.66 11.08
CA SER A 26 -38.90 15.41 11.36
C SER A 26 -37.55 15.30 10.63
N ILE A 27 -36.66 14.45 11.14
CA ILE A 27 -35.33 14.20 10.56
C ILE A 27 -35.38 12.94 9.69
N ALA A 28 -35.21 13.10 8.38
CA ALA A 28 -34.86 11.99 7.50
C ALA A 28 -33.33 11.78 7.53
N PRO A 29 -32.81 10.54 7.59
CA PRO A 29 -31.37 10.29 7.64
C PRO A 29 -30.72 10.66 6.31
N ALA A 30 -29.58 11.36 6.38
CA ALA A 30 -28.84 11.78 5.20
C ALA A 30 -28.37 10.55 4.40
N THR A 31 -28.88 10.40 3.17
CA THR A 31 -28.39 9.40 2.22
C THR A 31 -26.95 9.73 1.86
N LYS A 32 -25.99 8.94 2.37
CA LYS A 32 -24.60 9.00 1.93
C LYS A 32 -24.52 8.57 0.47
N GLU A 33 -24.64 9.52 -0.45
CA GLU A 33 -24.19 9.32 -1.82
C GLU A 33 -22.73 8.90 -1.78
N ARG A 34 -22.46 7.66 -2.18
CA ARG A 34 -21.10 7.19 -2.40
C ARG A 34 -20.56 7.97 -3.58
N ALA A 35 -19.73 8.97 -3.29
CA ALA A 35 -18.93 9.65 -4.29
C ALA A 35 -18.18 8.59 -5.11
N HIS A 36 -18.68 8.31 -6.31
CA HIS A 36 -17.99 7.47 -7.25
C HIS A 36 -16.75 8.26 -7.67
N TRP A 37 -15.58 7.78 -7.28
CA TRP A 37 -14.34 8.25 -7.83
C TRP A 37 -14.46 8.12 -9.35
N LEU A 38 -14.42 9.25 -10.07
CA LEU A 38 -14.15 9.26 -11.50
C LEU A 38 -12.95 8.34 -11.74
N THR A 39 -13.13 7.31 -12.57
CA THR A 39 -12.20 6.20 -12.67
C THR A 39 -10.83 6.71 -13.07
N LYS A 40 -9.88 6.68 -12.12
CA LYS A 40 -8.52 7.26 -12.26
C LYS A 40 -7.77 6.80 -13.51
N GLN A 41 -8.19 5.69 -14.13
CA GLN A 41 -7.61 5.10 -15.32
C GLN A 41 -7.47 6.09 -16.49
N ASP A 42 -8.39 7.05 -16.66
CA ASP A 42 -8.40 7.93 -17.84
C ASP A 42 -7.39 9.09 -17.78
N ASN A 43 -6.99 9.53 -16.57
CA ASN A 43 -6.03 10.61 -16.39
C ASN A 43 -4.58 10.08 -16.32
N PRO A 44 -3.58 10.87 -16.77
CA PRO A 44 -2.18 10.53 -16.56
C PRO A 44 -1.81 10.63 -15.08
N GLU A 45 -1.00 9.68 -14.64
CA GLU A 45 -0.48 9.59 -13.27
C GLU A 45 0.88 10.30 -13.11
N GLY A 46 1.58 10.54 -14.23
CA GLY A 46 2.83 11.28 -14.33
C GLY A 46 2.88 12.16 -15.58
N LYS A 47 3.88 13.05 -15.71
CA LYS A 47 4.23 13.69 -16.99
C LYS A 47 5.66 13.33 -17.39
N LEU A 48 5.91 13.22 -18.69
CA LEU A 48 7.25 13.11 -19.28
C LEU A 48 7.62 14.47 -19.91
N PRO A 49 8.52 15.25 -19.29
CA PRO A 49 8.93 16.55 -19.80
C PRO A 49 9.96 16.41 -20.93
N ARG A 50 10.01 17.40 -21.82
CA ARG A 50 10.99 17.46 -22.90
C ARG A 50 12.35 17.89 -22.35
N LEU A 51 13.43 17.30 -22.86
CA LEU A 51 14.79 17.74 -22.51
C LEU A 51 15.06 19.15 -23.06
N THR A 52 15.65 20.00 -22.21
CA THR A 52 15.98 21.41 -22.52
C THR A 52 17.39 21.58 -23.07
N LYS A 53 18.19 20.51 -23.09
CA LYS A 53 19.53 20.42 -23.69
C LYS A 53 19.56 19.20 -24.62
N PRO A 54 20.39 19.20 -25.69
CA PRO A 54 20.69 17.98 -26.44
C PRO A 54 21.25 16.91 -25.49
N LEU A 55 20.78 15.67 -25.63
CA LEU A 55 21.26 14.54 -24.83
C LEU A 55 22.57 14.00 -25.42
N VAL A 56 23.61 13.94 -24.60
CA VAL A 56 24.87 13.26 -24.92
C VAL A 56 24.94 12.00 -24.05
N LEU A 57 24.95 10.83 -24.68
CA LEU A 57 25.01 9.55 -23.98
C LEU A 57 26.45 9.26 -23.51
N ASP A 58 26.83 9.76 -22.33
CA ASP A 58 28.17 9.59 -21.75
C ASP A 58 28.21 9.19 -20.27
N ALA A 59 27.04 8.83 -19.73
CA ALA A 59 26.78 8.45 -18.34
C ALA A 59 27.06 9.56 -17.31
N LYS A 60 26.77 10.81 -17.69
CA LYS A 60 26.56 11.93 -16.76
C LYS A 60 25.05 12.23 -16.63
N LEU A 61 24.71 13.25 -15.83
CA LEU A 61 23.33 13.59 -15.47
C LEU A 61 23.06 15.11 -15.56
N ASP A 62 23.84 15.82 -16.38
CA ASP A 62 23.90 17.30 -16.42
C ASP A 62 22.96 17.89 -17.50
N GLU A 63 22.52 17.05 -18.42
CA GLU A 63 21.56 17.22 -19.51
C GLU A 63 20.12 17.16 -18.95
N TRP A 64 19.93 16.31 -17.95
CA TRP A 64 18.64 15.85 -17.42
C TRP A 64 17.87 16.90 -16.61
N GLU A 65 18.27 18.17 -16.61
CA GLU A 65 17.82 19.21 -15.66
C GLU A 65 16.31 19.53 -15.67
N ALA A 66 15.55 19.05 -16.65
CA ALA A 66 14.08 19.15 -16.71
C ALA A 66 13.32 17.84 -16.42
N ALA A 67 14.01 16.71 -16.25
CA ALA A 67 13.42 15.36 -16.25
C ALA A 67 12.54 15.02 -15.03
N THR A 68 11.57 14.13 -15.23
CA THR A 68 10.81 13.48 -14.14
C THR A 68 11.68 12.40 -13.48
N SER A 69 11.66 12.31 -12.14
CA SER A 69 12.52 11.41 -11.38
C SER A 69 11.74 10.35 -10.59
N LEU A 70 12.19 9.09 -10.66
CA LEU A 70 11.67 7.95 -9.90
C LEU A 70 12.75 7.41 -8.94
N SER A 71 12.34 6.83 -7.80
CA SER A 71 13.27 6.34 -6.78
C SER A 71 12.87 4.96 -6.27
N LEU A 72 13.82 4.02 -6.27
CA LEU A 72 13.73 2.67 -5.71
C LEU A 72 14.83 2.52 -4.65
N ARG A 73 14.51 2.78 -3.37
CA ARG A 73 15.53 2.90 -2.30
C ARG A 73 15.10 2.35 -0.93
N TYR A 74 13.91 1.76 -0.85
CA TYR A 74 13.27 1.38 0.41
C TYR A 74 12.52 0.06 0.25
N ALA A 75 12.46 -0.72 1.33
CA ALA A 75 11.91 -2.08 1.32
C ALA A 75 10.44 -2.18 0.87
N SER A 76 9.65 -1.11 1.03
CA SER A 76 8.25 -1.01 0.57
C SER A 76 8.07 -0.97 -0.96
N TYR A 77 9.10 -1.34 -1.73
CA TYR A 77 9.11 -1.46 -3.19
C TYR A 77 9.73 -2.80 -3.65
N ILE A 78 9.99 -3.73 -2.73
CA ILE A 78 10.63 -5.02 -3.03
C ILE A 78 9.54 -6.09 -3.14
N SER A 79 9.44 -6.70 -4.31
CA SER A 79 8.27 -7.51 -4.70
C SER A 79 8.59 -8.94 -5.10
N ASN A 80 9.78 -9.42 -4.78
CA ASN A 80 10.13 -10.83 -4.59
C ASN A 80 11.41 -10.90 -3.74
N ILE A 81 11.27 -11.32 -2.49
CA ILE A 81 12.38 -11.93 -1.72
C ILE A 81 12.06 -13.41 -1.63
N LYS A 82 12.59 -14.20 -2.58
CA LYS A 82 12.53 -15.67 -2.48
C LYS A 82 13.47 -16.15 -1.37
N PRO A 83 13.22 -17.31 -0.75
CA PRO A 83 14.05 -17.79 0.37
C PRO A 83 15.52 -17.99 -0.05
N GLY A 84 16.41 -17.16 0.51
CA GLY A 84 17.85 -17.21 0.28
C GLY A 84 18.58 -16.04 0.94
N HIS A 85 18.28 -14.81 0.49
CA HIS A 85 19.00 -13.59 0.88
C HIS A 85 18.03 -12.44 1.21
N GLU A 86 18.52 -11.37 1.82
CA GLU A 86 17.71 -10.27 2.38
C GLU A 86 18.27 -8.92 1.94
N TRP A 87 17.40 -7.98 1.55
CA TRP A 87 17.81 -6.60 1.19
C TRP A 87 18.43 -5.86 2.39
N ARG A 88 19.69 -5.46 2.27
CA ARG A 88 20.46 -4.84 3.37
C ARG A 88 20.41 -3.30 3.38
N GLY A 89 19.50 -2.70 2.62
CA GLY A 89 19.33 -1.25 2.51
C GLY A 89 19.81 -0.69 1.16
N PRO A 90 19.68 0.63 0.91
CA PRO A 90 19.96 1.26 -0.40
C PRO A 90 21.46 1.48 -0.69
N LYS A 91 22.27 0.48 -0.34
CA LYS A 91 23.65 0.25 -0.79
C LYS A 91 23.80 -1.15 -1.39
N ASP A 92 23.05 -2.10 -0.82
CA ASP A 92 22.84 -3.47 -1.28
C ASP A 92 22.20 -3.39 -2.68
N ALA A 93 20.99 -2.81 -2.75
CA ALA A 93 20.30 -2.52 -4.00
C ALA A 93 19.53 -1.19 -3.93
N GLY A 94 19.58 -0.39 -5.01
CA GLY A 94 18.73 0.79 -5.17
C GLY A 94 18.98 1.60 -6.44
N ALA A 95 18.00 2.41 -6.86
CA ALA A 95 18.05 3.21 -8.08
C ALA A 95 17.39 4.61 -7.95
N GLU A 96 17.88 5.55 -8.76
CA GLU A 96 17.21 6.82 -9.11
C GLU A 96 17.13 6.90 -10.64
N MET A 97 15.94 6.73 -11.20
CA MET A 97 15.66 6.84 -12.62
C MET A 97 15.23 8.26 -12.97
N TYR A 98 15.62 8.72 -14.15
CA TYR A 98 15.21 9.96 -14.78
C TYR A 98 14.56 9.64 -16.12
N SER A 99 13.47 10.32 -16.45
CA SER A 99 12.69 10.06 -17.67
C SER A 99 12.19 11.35 -18.29
N ALA A 100 12.40 11.47 -19.60
CA ALA A 100 12.14 12.66 -20.40
C ALA A 100 11.96 12.27 -21.87
N TRP A 101 11.78 13.24 -22.76
CA TRP A 101 11.72 12.99 -24.21
C TRP A 101 12.42 14.05 -25.06
N ASN A 102 12.73 13.71 -26.31
CA ASN A 102 13.22 14.63 -27.35
C ASN A 102 12.61 14.26 -28.72
N ASP A 103 13.08 14.87 -29.81
CA ASP A 103 12.61 14.55 -31.17
C ASP A 103 13.03 13.16 -31.68
N GLU A 104 14.07 12.56 -31.08
CA GLU A 104 14.59 11.26 -31.48
C GLU A 104 13.81 10.11 -30.81
N GLY A 105 13.45 10.25 -29.52
CA GLY A 105 12.83 9.18 -28.75
C GLY A 105 12.49 9.50 -27.29
N LEU A 106 12.03 8.45 -26.60
CA LEU A 106 11.98 8.40 -25.13
C LEU A 106 13.41 8.35 -24.58
N CYS A 107 13.70 9.23 -23.62
CA CYS A 107 15.00 9.32 -22.97
C CYS A 107 14.90 8.78 -21.54
N ILE A 108 15.72 7.79 -21.20
CA ILE A 108 15.83 7.24 -19.84
C ILE A 108 17.29 7.27 -19.37
N ALA A 109 17.53 7.69 -18.13
CA ALA A 109 18.79 7.48 -17.42
C ALA A 109 18.54 6.89 -16.05
N VAL A 110 19.47 6.10 -15.51
CA VAL A 110 19.38 5.53 -14.16
C VAL A 110 20.73 5.57 -13.47
N LEU A 111 20.77 6.13 -12.26
CA LEU A 111 21.85 5.92 -11.29
C LEU A 111 21.46 4.74 -10.41
N VAL A 112 22.19 3.63 -10.50
CA VAL A 112 22.02 2.44 -9.67
C VAL A 112 23.14 2.37 -8.63
N THR A 113 22.77 1.90 -7.45
CA THR A 113 23.66 1.76 -6.30
C THR A 113 23.54 0.38 -5.71
N ASP A 114 24.67 -0.30 -5.66
CA ASP A 114 24.80 -1.75 -5.67
C ASP A 114 26.25 -2.02 -5.25
N ASP A 115 26.47 -2.93 -4.28
CA ASP A 115 27.79 -3.18 -3.71
C ASP A 115 28.53 -4.42 -4.25
N ASP A 116 27.93 -5.21 -5.15
CA ASP A 116 28.62 -6.32 -5.83
C ASP A 116 28.18 -6.64 -7.29
N VAL A 117 27.87 -5.65 -8.13
CA VAL A 117 27.43 -5.85 -9.54
C VAL A 117 28.18 -6.97 -10.34
N HIS A 118 27.49 -8.07 -10.67
CA HIS A 118 27.90 -9.17 -11.56
C HIS A 118 27.11 -9.25 -12.87
N ASN A 119 27.83 -9.56 -13.95
CA ASN A 119 27.23 -9.88 -15.25
C ASN A 119 28.01 -10.98 -16.00
N GLU A 120 28.43 -12.01 -15.25
CA GLU A 120 29.32 -13.07 -15.75
C GLU A 120 28.57 -14.32 -16.29
N ARG A 121 27.25 -14.44 -16.07
CA ARG A 121 26.46 -15.58 -16.59
C ARG A 121 26.18 -15.45 -18.11
N PRO A 122 26.02 -16.58 -18.85
CA PRO A 122 25.83 -16.55 -20.30
C PRO A 122 24.58 -15.76 -20.76
N PRO A 123 24.52 -15.30 -22.03
CA PRO A 123 23.42 -14.44 -22.53
C PRO A 123 22.00 -15.00 -22.45
N GLY A 124 21.81 -16.31 -22.23
CA GLY A 124 20.48 -16.90 -21.96
C GLY A 124 19.95 -16.65 -20.55
N PHE A 125 20.84 -16.33 -19.61
CA PHE A 125 20.54 -16.15 -18.18
C PHE A 125 20.48 -14.67 -17.80
N VAL A 126 19.77 -13.85 -18.60
CA VAL A 126 19.57 -12.41 -18.33
C VAL A 126 18.89 -12.17 -16.98
N TRP A 127 18.10 -13.14 -16.53
CA TRP A 127 17.33 -13.14 -15.29
C TRP A 127 18.13 -13.56 -14.03
N GLN A 128 19.45 -13.72 -14.13
CA GLN A 128 20.32 -14.21 -13.03
C GLN A 128 21.57 -13.34 -12.87
N GLN A 129 21.42 -12.03 -13.14
CA GLN A 129 22.49 -11.03 -13.27
C GLN A 129 21.89 -9.64 -13.00
N ASP A 130 22.72 -8.67 -12.65
CA ASP A 130 22.23 -7.31 -12.44
C ASP A 130 21.74 -6.70 -13.73
N CYS A 131 20.56 -6.12 -13.68
CA CYS A 131 20.00 -5.36 -14.77
C CYS A 131 18.87 -4.46 -14.29
N LEU A 132 18.59 -3.42 -15.05
CA LEU A 132 17.30 -2.74 -14.95
C LEU A 132 16.34 -3.39 -15.93
N GLU A 133 15.18 -3.79 -15.44
CA GLU A 133 14.08 -4.30 -16.23
C GLU A 133 13.10 -3.15 -16.50
N LEU A 134 13.01 -2.71 -17.76
CA LEU A 134 12.10 -1.63 -18.17
C LEU A 134 10.89 -2.23 -18.88
N PHE A 135 9.69 -1.79 -18.51
CA PHE A 135 8.46 -2.08 -19.22
C PHE A 135 7.90 -0.80 -19.82
N ILE A 136 7.64 -0.82 -21.12
CA ILE A 136 7.19 0.36 -21.88
C ILE A 136 6.04 0.01 -22.82
N ASP A 137 5.12 0.95 -22.99
CA ASP A 137 3.98 0.86 -23.90
C ASP A 137 3.72 2.21 -24.57
N GLY A 138 4.05 2.30 -25.85
CA GLY A 138 3.76 3.47 -26.70
C GLY A 138 2.66 3.18 -27.73
N ARG A 139 1.82 2.15 -27.53
CA ARG A 139 0.77 1.78 -28.50
C ARG A 139 -0.35 2.82 -28.51
N GLY A 140 -0.83 3.18 -29.70
CA GLY A 140 -1.94 4.12 -29.85
C GLY A 140 -3.34 3.50 -29.63
N GLY A 141 -4.31 4.35 -29.35
CA GLY A 141 -5.74 4.00 -29.35
C GLY A 141 -6.12 2.94 -28.33
N GLU A 142 -7.07 2.06 -28.69
CA GLU A 142 -7.63 1.07 -27.78
C GLU A 142 -6.64 0.02 -27.26
N ALA A 143 -5.48 -0.14 -27.90
CA ALA A 143 -4.44 -1.09 -27.49
C ALA A 143 -3.52 -0.56 -26.37
N PHE A 144 -3.52 0.76 -26.13
CA PHE A 144 -2.69 1.39 -25.10
C PHE A 144 -2.96 0.78 -23.72
N MET A 145 -1.91 0.31 -23.05
CA MET A 145 -1.96 -0.31 -21.72
C MET A 145 -2.97 -1.46 -21.58
N LYS A 146 -3.35 -2.16 -22.67
CA LYS A 146 -4.20 -3.36 -22.61
C LYS A 146 -3.42 -4.65 -22.93
N PRO A 147 -3.72 -5.77 -22.24
CA PRO A 147 -3.15 -7.07 -22.59
C PRO A 147 -3.80 -7.62 -23.87
N PRO A 148 -3.10 -8.49 -24.62
CA PRO A 148 -1.71 -8.91 -24.43
C PRO A 148 -0.71 -7.83 -24.90
N TYR A 149 0.58 -8.00 -24.57
CA TYR A 149 1.65 -7.25 -25.24
C TYR A 149 1.61 -7.50 -26.76
N SER A 150 1.85 -6.44 -27.53
CA SER A 150 1.90 -6.42 -28.99
C SER A 150 2.91 -5.37 -29.45
N LYS A 151 3.15 -5.26 -30.77
CA LYS A 151 4.14 -4.34 -31.36
C LYS A 151 3.95 -2.90 -30.84
N GLY A 152 5.05 -2.27 -30.39
CA GLY A 152 5.01 -0.99 -29.68
C GLY A 152 4.92 -1.08 -28.15
N ALA A 153 4.93 -2.29 -27.57
CA ALA A 153 5.13 -2.51 -26.15
C ALA A 153 6.24 -3.55 -25.90
N TYR A 154 7.14 -3.25 -24.97
CA TYR A 154 8.40 -3.98 -24.78
C TYR A 154 8.75 -4.18 -23.30
N GLN A 155 9.47 -5.26 -23.03
CA GLN A 155 10.24 -5.52 -21.81
C GLN A 155 11.73 -5.46 -22.19
N LEU A 156 12.56 -4.72 -21.46
CA LEU A 156 13.97 -4.50 -21.80
C LEU A 156 14.88 -4.83 -20.63
N PHE A 157 15.92 -5.63 -20.86
CA PHE A 157 16.95 -5.95 -19.87
C PHE A 157 18.20 -5.12 -20.14
N VAL A 158 18.42 -4.14 -19.27
CA VAL A 158 19.50 -3.15 -19.37
C VAL A 158 20.64 -3.61 -18.47
N ARG A 159 21.65 -4.25 -19.07
CA ARG A 159 22.82 -4.77 -18.36
C ARG A 159 23.84 -3.64 -18.12
N PRO A 160 24.36 -3.47 -16.89
CA PRO A 160 25.41 -2.50 -16.59
C PRO A 160 26.74 -2.86 -17.27
N PRO A 161 27.67 -1.90 -17.40
CA PRO A 161 29.03 -2.23 -17.79
C PRO A 161 29.75 -2.98 -16.65
N VAL A 162 30.42 -4.07 -17.00
CA VAL A 162 31.20 -4.92 -16.07
C VAL A 162 32.51 -5.33 -16.72
N GLY A 163 33.62 -5.19 -16.00
CA GLY A 163 34.97 -5.44 -16.52
C GLY A 163 35.29 -4.54 -17.73
N LYS A 164 35.41 -5.16 -18.91
CA LYS A 164 35.61 -4.48 -20.22
C LYS A 164 34.33 -4.40 -21.06
N SER A 165 33.23 -5.01 -20.61
CA SER A 165 31.97 -5.04 -21.35
C SER A 165 31.23 -3.70 -21.23
N PRO A 166 30.72 -3.12 -22.32
CA PRO A 166 29.86 -1.94 -22.26
C PRO A 166 28.49 -2.28 -21.68
N ALA A 167 27.70 -1.24 -21.36
CA ALA A 167 26.27 -1.41 -21.09
C ALA A 167 25.55 -1.91 -22.35
N ALA A 168 24.53 -2.76 -22.17
CA ALA A 168 23.79 -3.37 -23.29
C ALA A 168 22.30 -3.48 -22.96
N VAL A 169 21.46 -3.53 -23.99
CA VAL A 169 20.02 -3.80 -23.85
C VAL A 169 19.66 -5.08 -24.59
N LEU A 170 18.99 -6.02 -23.93
CA LEU A 170 18.29 -7.12 -24.59
C LEU A 170 16.79 -6.81 -24.62
N VAL A 171 16.18 -6.96 -25.79
CA VAL A 171 14.76 -6.67 -26.02
C VAL A 171 13.96 -7.97 -25.90
N ASN A 172 13.05 -8.04 -24.94
CA ASN A 172 12.02 -9.08 -24.91
C ASN A 172 10.67 -8.48 -25.32
N GLY A 173 10.16 -8.89 -26.48
CA GLY A 173 8.93 -8.39 -27.06
C GLY A 173 8.64 -9.10 -28.38
N ARG A 174 7.41 -8.98 -28.90
CA ARG A 174 6.99 -9.73 -30.10
C ARG A 174 7.83 -9.41 -31.35
N ASP A 175 8.48 -8.25 -31.41
CA ASP A 175 9.33 -7.82 -32.52
C ASP A 175 10.80 -8.25 -32.37
N GLY A 176 11.22 -8.75 -31.20
CA GLY A 176 12.58 -9.23 -30.90
C GLY A 176 13.69 -8.16 -30.83
N VAL A 177 13.55 -7.02 -31.50
CA VAL A 177 14.57 -5.95 -31.57
C VAL A 177 13.95 -4.55 -31.61
N ILE A 178 14.72 -3.54 -31.18
CA ILE A 178 14.43 -2.12 -31.41
C ILE A 178 15.57 -1.52 -32.24
N ASP A 179 15.32 -1.33 -33.53
CA ASP A 179 16.22 -0.62 -34.44
C ASP A 179 16.44 0.83 -33.94
N GLY A 180 17.70 1.28 -33.94
CA GLY A 180 18.10 2.63 -33.54
C GLY A 180 18.10 2.90 -32.03
N LEU A 181 17.89 1.89 -31.18
CA LEU A 181 18.12 2.02 -29.74
C LEU A 181 19.60 2.35 -29.50
N ARG A 182 19.86 3.37 -28.67
CA ARG A 182 21.21 3.77 -28.24
C ARG A 182 21.31 3.70 -26.73
N ILE A 183 22.44 3.21 -26.22
CA ILE A 183 22.75 3.13 -24.78
C ILE A 183 24.21 3.52 -24.52
N ALA A 184 24.45 4.18 -23.39
CA ALA A 184 25.75 4.32 -22.76
C ALA A 184 25.65 3.91 -21.28
N GLY A 185 26.80 3.65 -20.65
CA GLY A 185 26.85 3.37 -19.22
C GLY A 185 28.26 3.35 -18.66
N LYS A 186 28.39 3.56 -17.35
CA LYS A 186 29.66 3.69 -16.66
C LYS A 186 29.61 3.16 -15.22
N ARG A 187 30.68 2.50 -14.78
CA ARG A 187 30.89 2.17 -13.35
C ARG A 187 30.93 3.42 -12.50
N THR A 188 30.29 3.40 -11.34
CA THR A 188 30.60 4.32 -10.24
C THR A 188 31.42 3.59 -9.17
N ARG A 189 31.76 4.27 -8.07
CA ARG A 189 32.41 3.66 -6.91
C ARG A 189 31.49 2.71 -6.12
N ILE A 190 30.18 2.77 -6.36
CA ILE A 190 29.11 2.24 -5.48
C ILE A 190 27.91 1.76 -6.31
N GLY A 191 28.15 1.17 -7.48
CA GLY A 191 27.14 0.80 -8.48
C GLY A 191 27.49 1.30 -9.89
N TYR A 192 26.50 1.80 -10.63
CA TYR A 192 26.65 2.22 -12.04
C TYR A 192 25.69 3.33 -12.46
N ILE A 193 25.96 3.96 -13.62
CA ILE A 193 25.02 4.83 -14.33
C ILE A 193 24.79 4.23 -15.73
N VAL A 194 23.55 4.29 -16.22
CA VAL A 194 23.19 4.03 -17.63
C VAL A 194 22.33 5.16 -18.17
N GLU A 195 22.44 5.40 -19.48
CA GLU A 195 21.60 6.33 -20.24
C GLU A 195 21.18 5.70 -21.56
N MET A 196 19.98 5.94 -22.04
CA MET A 196 19.51 5.44 -23.34
C MET A 196 18.49 6.35 -24.01
N VAL A 197 18.40 6.21 -25.34
CA VAL A 197 17.29 6.71 -26.15
C VAL A 197 16.64 5.55 -26.88
N ILE A 198 15.33 5.42 -26.71
CA ILE A 198 14.48 4.44 -27.38
C ILE A 198 13.70 5.22 -28.45
N PRO A 199 14.05 5.06 -29.74
CA PRO A 199 13.63 5.99 -30.79
C PRO A 199 12.14 5.85 -31.11
N TRP A 200 11.49 6.94 -31.52
CA TRP A 200 10.04 6.93 -31.74
C TRP A 200 9.56 5.93 -32.81
N LYS A 201 10.41 5.56 -33.77
CA LYS A 201 10.15 4.51 -34.76
C LYS A 201 9.89 3.11 -34.15
N ALA A 202 10.20 2.90 -32.87
CA ALA A 202 9.86 1.68 -32.13
C ALA A 202 8.35 1.54 -31.85
N PHE A 203 7.58 2.63 -31.89
CA PHE A 203 6.19 2.67 -31.45
C PHE A 203 5.26 2.97 -32.65
N PRO A 204 4.62 1.97 -33.27
CA PRO A 204 3.82 2.20 -34.47
C PRO A 204 2.63 3.11 -34.20
N ASN A 205 2.43 4.08 -35.09
CA ASN A 205 1.36 5.08 -35.00
C ASN A 205 1.42 5.99 -33.75
N PHE A 206 2.50 5.93 -32.96
CA PHE A 206 2.73 6.88 -31.87
C PHE A 206 3.08 8.25 -32.44
N LYS A 207 2.52 9.30 -31.84
CA LYS A 207 2.86 10.69 -32.15
C LYS A 207 3.53 11.33 -30.92
N PRO A 208 4.81 11.72 -30.98
CA PRO A 208 5.51 12.35 -29.87
C PRO A 208 5.16 13.84 -29.77
N GLU A 209 3.91 14.14 -29.40
CA GLU A 209 3.37 15.48 -29.23
C GLU A 209 2.88 15.71 -27.79
N VAL A 210 2.68 16.96 -27.40
CA VAL A 210 2.21 17.32 -26.05
C VAL A 210 0.78 16.81 -25.86
N GLY A 211 0.52 16.11 -24.76
CA GLY A 211 -0.74 15.40 -24.51
C GLY A 211 -0.71 13.91 -24.87
N SER A 212 0.31 13.41 -25.57
CA SER A 212 0.38 11.97 -25.92
C SER A 212 0.61 11.08 -24.69
N PRO A 213 -0.18 10.01 -24.51
CA PRO A 213 -0.05 9.08 -23.37
C PRO A 213 1.07 8.06 -23.61
N PHE A 214 1.83 7.72 -22.58
CA PHE A 214 2.92 6.74 -22.65
C PHE A 214 2.98 5.89 -21.36
N GLY A 215 3.05 4.57 -21.47
CA GLY A 215 3.23 3.66 -20.33
C GLY A 215 4.70 3.41 -20.04
N LEU A 216 5.16 3.63 -18.81
CA LEU A 216 6.54 3.36 -18.39
C LEU A 216 6.58 2.83 -16.95
N GLN A 217 7.45 1.85 -16.72
CA GLN A 217 7.68 1.22 -15.42
C GLN A 217 9.12 0.67 -15.39
N VAL A 218 9.74 0.62 -14.21
CA VAL A 218 11.10 0.12 -14.00
C VAL A 218 11.18 -0.77 -12.77
N SER A 219 11.99 -1.82 -12.89
CA SER A 219 12.47 -2.67 -11.82
C SER A 219 14.00 -2.80 -11.86
N LEU A 220 14.62 -3.09 -10.72
CA LEU A 220 16.04 -3.39 -10.56
C LEU A 220 16.18 -4.85 -10.11
N CYS A 221 16.93 -5.63 -10.88
CA CYS A 221 17.37 -6.99 -10.54
C CYS A 221 18.78 -6.91 -9.95
N ASP A 222 19.01 -7.66 -8.86
CA ASP A 222 20.16 -7.57 -7.97
C ASP A 222 20.72 -8.97 -7.64
N TYR A 223 21.98 -9.25 -8.01
CA TYR A 223 22.61 -10.57 -8.02
C TYR A 223 24.07 -10.53 -7.51
N ASP A 224 24.24 -10.78 -6.21
CA ASP A 224 25.54 -10.78 -5.53
C ASP A 224 26.29 -12.12 -5.72
N LYS A 225 27.63 -12.14 -5.55
CA LYS A 225 28.36 -13.42 -5.38
C LYS A 225 27.84 -14.27 -4.20
N ARG A 226 27.22 -13.63 -3.20
CA ARG A 226 26.65 -14.31 -2.03
C ARG A 226 25.49 -15.25 -2.41
N ASP A 227 24.82 -14.97 -3.52
CA ASP A 227 23.61 -15.65 -3.98
C ASP A 227 23.92 -16.96 -4.73
N LYS A 228 25.20 -17.19 -5.08
CA LYS A 228 25.72 -18.43 -5.69
C LYS A 228 24.89 -18.86 -6.91
N ASP A 229 24.40 -20.09 -6.94
CA ASP A 229 23.57 -20.65 -8.01
C ASP A 229 22.07 -20.50 -7.76
N THR A 230 21.64 -19.47 -7.01
CA THR A 230 20.22 -19.17 -6.85
C THR A 230 19.62 -18.74 -8.19
N ASP A 231 18.56 -19.44 -8.62
CA ASP A 231 17.98 -19.28 -9.96
C ASP A 231 17.31 -17.93 -10.23
N GLN A 232 17.10 -17.08 -9.21
CA GLN A 232 16.51 -15.76 -9.36
C GLN A 232 17.12 -14.72 -8.39
N PRO A 233 17.45 -13.51 -8.87
CA PRO A 233 17.92 -12.37 -8.07
C PRO A 233 16.81 -11.78 -7.22
N MET A 234 17.19 -10.87 -6.33
CA MET A 234 16.23 -9.95 -5.71
C MET A 234 15.71 -8.97 -6.79
N VAL A 235 14.41 -8.64 -6.73
CA VAL A 235 13.80 -7.67 -7.66
C VAL A 235 13.06 -6.57 -6.91
N MET A 236 13.52 -5.33 -7.09
CA MET A 236 12.88 -4.11 -6.60
C MET A 236 12.03 -3.49 -7.72
N SER A 237 10.74 -3.30 -7.53
CA SER A 237 9.82 -2.79 -8.56
C SER A 237 9.05 -1.57 -8.07
N TRP A 238 8.90 -0.53 -8.90
CA TRP A 238 7.94 0.53 -8.58
C TRP A 238 6.53 -0.08 -8.49
N ARG A 239 5.70 0.36 -7.54
CA ARG A 239 4.40 -0.26 -7.17
C ARG A 239 4.44 -1.73 -6.70
N ALA A 240 5.60 -2.37 -6.60
CA ALA A 240 5.74 -3.76 -6.19
C ALA A 240 4.98 -4.78 -7.10
N GLU A 241 4.77 -4.44 -8.37
CA GLU A 241 3.84 -5.17 -9.24
C GLU A 241 4.39 -6.48 -9.80
N LYS A 242 3.68 -7.60 -9.56
CA LYS A 242 3.97 -8.90 -10.19
C LYS A 242 3.41 -8.96 -11.62
N THR A 243 4.03 -9.82 -12.45
CA THR A 243 3.65 -10.13 -13.85
C THR A 243 3.51 -8.94 -14.82
N LEU A 244 4.31 -7.87 -14.63
CA LEU A 244 4.36 -6.71 -15.53
C LEU A 244 4.59 -7.07 -17.01
N TYR A 245 5.34 -8.15 -17.30
CA TYR A 245 5.55 -8.71 -18.65
C TYR A 245 4.28 -9.25 -19.33
N MET A 246 3.18 -9.40 -18.60
CA MET A 246 1.85 -9.77 -19.13
C MET A 246 0.79 -8.68 -18.87
N SER A 247 1.11 -7.69 -18.03
CA SER A 247 0.15 -6.77 -17.43
C SER A 247 0.45 -5.29 -17.77
N PRO A 248 0.36 -4.87 -19.05
CA PRO A 248 0.62 -3.48 -19.43
C PRO A 248 -0.38 -2.49 -18.82
N GLN A 249 -1.53 -2.97 -18.33
CA GLN A 249 -2.50 -2.17 -17.55
C GLN A 249 -2.01 -1.77 -16.14
N LYS A 250 -0.86 -2.30 -15.68
CA LYS A 250 -0.24 -1.99 -14.38
C LYS A 250 0.95 -1.00 -14.48
N LEU A 251 1.33 -0.59 -15.69
CA LEU A 251 2.37 0.43 -15.92
C LEU A 251 1.93 1.79 -15.34
N VAL A 252 2.88 2.70 -15.09
CA VAL A 252 2.52 4.08 -14.75
C VAL A 252 2.15 4.82 -16.04
N ARG A 253 0.96 5.43 -16.08
CA ARG A 253 0.49 6.22 -17.22
C ARG A 253 1.12 7.62 -17.18
N TYR A 254 1.96 7.96 -18.14
CA TYR A 254 2.50 9.30 -18.33
C TYR A 254 1.81 10.04 -19.48
N GLU A 255 1.95 11.36 -19.51
CA GLU A 255 1.63 12.23 -20.65
C GLU A 255 2.86 13.06 -21.05
N LEU A 256 3.15 13.19 -22.34
CA LEU A 256 4.25 14.04 -22.84
C LEU A 256 3.93 15.54 -22.66
N VAL A 257 4.86 16.31 -22.10
CA VAL A 257 4.75 17.77 -21.90
C VAL A 257 6.03 18.50 -22.30
N THR A 258 5.93 19.79 -22.64
CA THR A 258 7.11 20.62 -22.96
C THR A 258 8.05 20.78 -21.76
N ALA A 259 7.49 20.97 -20.55
CA ALA A 259 8.21 21.01 -19.28
C ALA A 259 7.27 20.60 -18.15
N VAL A 260 7.80 20.20 -16.99
CA VAL A 260 6.97 20.03 -15.78
C VAL A 260 6.40 21.41 -15.41
N PRO A 261 5.06 21.58 -15.28
CA PRO A 261 4.47 22.89 -15.01
C PRO A 261 4.97 23.52 -13.71
N VAL A 262 5.59 24.69 -13.81
CA VAL A 262 5.94 25.55 -12.67
C VAL A 262 4.77 26.50 -12.41
N GLY A 263 4.30 26.55 -11.17
CA GLY A 263 3.18 27.40 -10.74
C GLY A 263 1.78 26.79 -10.87
N ALA A 264 1.63 25.64 -11.54
CA ALA A 264 0.40 24.86 -11.48
C ALA A 264 0.34 24.05 -10.16
N ASP A 265 -0.85 23.96 -9.57
CA ASP A 265 -1.13 23.12 -8.39
C ASP A 265 -1.44 21.65 -8.78
N GLU A 266 -0.99 21.19 -9.96
CA GLU A 266 -1.29 19.85 -10.48
C GLU A 266 -0.39 18.74 -9.87
N PRO A 267 -0.94 17.69 -9.23
CA PRO A 267 -0.17 16.66 -8.55
C PRO A 267 0.04 15.39 -9.41
N LEU A 268 1.28 15.14 -9.82
CA LEU A 268 1.68 14.02 -10.70
C LEU A 268 2.71 13.05 -10.06
N ALA A 269 2.74 13.01 -8.72
CA ALA A 269 3.34 11.95 -7.89
C ALA A 269 2.99 12.13 -6.39
N SER A 270 2.48 13.31 -6.01
CA SER A 270 2.45 13.79 -4.63
C SER A 270 1.14 13.57 -3.87
N VAL A 271 0.11 13.00 -4.51
CA VAL A 271 -1.15 12.60 -3.86
C VAL A 271 -1.05 11.14 -3.39
N VAL A 272 -0.82 10.95 -2.09
CA VAL A 272 -0.88 9.64 -1.44
C VAL A 272 -2.09 9.61 -0.50
N ASN A 273 -2.96 8.63 -0.70
CA ASN A 273 -4.03 8.31 0.23
C ASN A 273 -3.44 7.52 1.39
N VAL A 274 -3.67 7.98 2.62
CA VAL A 274 -3.33 7.29 3.86
C VAL A 274 -4.61 7.11 4.66
N ASP A 275 -5.10 5.89 4.73
CA ASP A 275 -6.19 5.54 5.62
C ASP A 275 -5.68 5.51 7.06
N ILE A 276 -6.34 6.25 7.94
CA ILE A 276 -6.03 6.28 9.36
C ILE A 276 -7.03 5.36 10.09
N PRO A 277 -6.55 4.34 10.84
CA PRO A 277 -7.41 3.50 11.63
C PRO A 277 -8.08 4.30 12.76
N PRO A 278 -9.29 3.94 13.19
CA PRO A 278 -10.15 4.79 14.01
C PRO A 278 -9.88 4.73 15.52
N VAL A 279 -8.73 4.18 15.86
CA VAL A 279 -8.25 3.77 17.18
C VAL A 279 -6.93 4.47 17.52
N ILE A 280 -6.65 5.57 16.80
CA ILE A 280 -5.51 6.45 17.01
C ILE A 280 -5.91 7.49 18.07
N ASP A 281 -5.12 7.60 19.13
CA ASP A 281 -5.37 8.52 20.24
C ASP A 281 -4.86 9.95 19.91
N SER A 282 -5.47 10.96 20.53
CA SER A 282 -4.96 12.34 20.46
C SER A 282 -3.55 12.41 21.04
N GLY A 283 -2.57 12.86 20.22
CA GLY A 283 -1.15 12.84 20.57
C GLY A 283 -0.34 11.73 19.90
N ASP A 284 -0.98 10.72 19.29
CA ASP A 284 -0.32 9.81 18.34
C ASP A 284 0.18 10.58 17.11
N SER A 285 1.03 9.95 16.29
CA SER A 285 1.55 10.62 15.09
C SER A 285 1.96 9.69 13.95
N ALA A 286 1.72 10.10 12.71
CA ALA A 286 2.40 9.55 11.54
C ALA A 286 3.61 10.39 11.14
N THR A 287 4.65 9.74 10.63
CA THR A 287 5.85 10.37 10.09
C THR A 287 6.04 10.01 8.63
N PHE A 288 6.14 11.04 7.79
CA PHE A 288 6.31 10.93 6.35
C PHE A 288 7.67 11.49 5.91
N SER A 289 8.36 10.76 5.05
CA SER A 289 9.46 11.26 4.23
C SER A 289 8.86 11.83 2.96
N ILE A 290 9.30 13.03 2.57
CA ILE A 290 9.16 13.53 1.22
C ILE A 290 10.55 13.43 0.59
N GLU A 291 10.66 12.68 -0.49
CA GLU A 291 11.86 12.62 -1.33
C GLU A 291 11.66 13.36 -2.65
N ILE A 292 12.70 14.07 -3.04
CA ILE A 292 12.77 14.82 -4.30
C ILE A 292 14.09 14.42 -4.96
N GLY A 293 14.00 13.82 -6.15
CA GLY A 293 15.17 13.43 -6.92
C GLY A 293 15.94 14.62 -7.51
N ARG A 294 17.11 14.35 -8.08
CA ARG A 294 17.63 15.24 -9.13
C ARG A 294 16.60 15.20 -10.29
N PRO A 295 16.30 16.31 -10.98
CA PRO A 295 16.91 17.63 -10.89
C PRO A 295 16.14 18.61 -10.00
N LEU A 296 14.88 18.30 -9.68
CA LEU A 296 14.00 19.16 -8.89
C LEU A 296 14.63 19.55 -7.54
N ALA A 297 15.42 18.65 -6.95
CA ALA A 297 16.23 18.89 -5.77
C ALA A 297 17.25 20.05 -5.90
N ARG A 298 17.74 20.43 -7.08
CA ARG A 298 18.65 21.59 -7.25
C ARG A 298 17.89 22.91 -7.00
N MET A 299 16.71 23.02 -7.60
CA MET A 299 15.83 24.19 -7.52
C MET A 299 15.15 24.28 -6.15
N ALA A 300 14.53 23.18 -5.69
CA ALA A 300 13.72 23.14 -4.48
C ALA A 300 14.51 23.48 -3.20
N LYS A 301 14.01 24.42 -2.40
CA LYS A 301 14.60 24.86 -1.12
C LYS A 301 13.77 24.41 0.07
N THR A 302 12.45 24.48 -0.08
CA THR A 302 11.47 23.96 0.89
C THR A 302 10.45 23.09 0.17
N VAL A 303 9.71 22.30 0.94
CA VAL A 303 8.50 21.65 0.46
C VAL A 303 7.32 22.09 1.33
N GLU A 304 6.19 22.33 0.69
CA GLU A 304 4.89 22.49 1.33
C GLU A 304 4.15 21.15 1.27
N ILE A 305 3.53 20.78 2.39
CA ILE A 305 2.81 19.53 2.60
C ILE A 305 1.43 19.93 3.09
N VAL A 306 0.40 19.45 2.40
CA VAL A 306 -1.01 19.71 2.72
C VAL A 306 -1.68 18.35 2.90
N VAL A 307 -2.21 18.05 4.07
CA VAL A 307 -3.04 16.85 4.28
C VAL A 307 -4.49 17.28 4.36
N ARG A 308 -5.32 16.61 3.58
CA ARG A 308 -6.77 16.82 3.52
C ARG A 308 -7.49 15.60 4.04
N ASP A 309 -8.58 15.79 4.76
CA ASP A 309 -9.54 14.71 5.02
C ASP A 309 -10.35 14.38 3.74
N TRP A 310 -11.23 13.38 3.85
CA TRP A 310 -12.11 12.91 2.78
C TRP A 310 -13.11 13.98 2.26
N THR A 311 -13.32 15.09 2.98
CA THR A 311 -14.14 16.24 2.52
C THR A 311 -13.32 17.26 1.72
N GLY A 312 -11.99 17.11 1.68
CA GLY A 312 -11.06 18.05 1.04
C GLY A 312 -10.58 19.19 1.95
N LYS A 313 -11.15 19.32 3.16
CA LYS A 313 -10.73 20.23 4.23
C LYS A 313 -9.29 19.92 4.64
N VAL A 314 -8.50 20.97 4.83
CA VAL A 314 -7.08 20.86 5.21
C VAL A 314 -6.97 20.62 6.71
N VAL A 315 -6.50 19.43 7.11
CA VAL A 315 -6.23 19.08 8.52
C VAL A 315 -4.78 19.35 8.92
N LEU A 316 -3.86 19.40 7.95
CA LEU A 316 -2.46 19.74 8.17
C LEU A 316 -1.92 20.58 7.02
N GLN A 317 -1.27 21.70 7.32
CA GLN A 317 -0.38 22.38 6.38
C GLN A 317 0.97 22.63 7.05
N ARG A 318 2.06 22.21 6.42
CA ARG A 318 3.44 22.33 6.94
C ARG A 318 4.42 22.65 5.84
N LYS A 319 5.29 23.65 6.08
CA LYS A 319 6.44 23.98 5.23
C LYS A 319 7.71 23.44 5.89
N LYS A 320 8.44 22.55 5.21
CA LYS A 320 9.69 21.94 5.72
C LYS A 320 10.87 22.35 4.84
N ARG A 321 12.05 22.57 5.43
CA ARG A 321 13.31 22.74 4.67
C ARG A 321 13.78 21.38 4.17
N LEU A 322 14.22 21.35 2.91
CA LEU A 322 14.75 20.15 2.27
C LEU A 322 16.25 20.00 2.56
N LYS A 323 16.64 18.89 3.19
CA LYS A 323 18.03 18.52 3.46
C LYS A 323 18.59 17.66 2.32
N LYS A 324 19.90 17.71 2.06
CA LYS A 324 20.56 16.72 1.19
C LYS A 324 20.46 15.33 1.82
N MET A 325 20.33 14.29 1.01
CA MET A 325 20.43 12.90 1.48
C MET A 325 21.90 12.48 1.64
N ALA A 326 22.13 11.35 2.32
CA ALA A 326 23.47 10.77 2.47
C ALA A 326 23.95 10.14 1.14
N THR A 327 25.27 9.90 1.03
CA THR A 327 25.88 9.11 -0.06
C THR A 327 25.22 7.72 -0.10
N PRO A 328 24.74 7.22 -1.26
CA PRO A 328 24.97 7.72 -2.63
C PRO A 328 24.31 9.07 -2.99
N TRP A 329 23.08 9.26 -2.53
CA TRP A 329 22.06 10.20 -3.01
C TRP A 329 22.26 11.69 -2.66
N THR A 330 23.50 12.15 -2.51
CA THR A 330 23.85 13.53 -2.08
C THR A 330 23.34 14.67 -2.97
N GLN A 331 22.83 14.33 -4.16
CA GLN A 331 22.25 15.27 -5.14
C GLN A 331 20.72 15.36 -5.03
N SER A 332 20.06 14.31 -4.52
CA SER A 332 18.65 14.32 -4.14
C SER A 332 18.44 15.01 -2.78
N LYS A 333 17.18 15.29 -2.43
CA LYS A 333 16.82 15.91 -1.15
C LYS A 333 15.64 15.21 -0.48
N GLN A 334 15.61 15.34 0.84
CA GLN A 334 14.56 14.81 1.70
C GLN A 334 14.03 15.89 2.67
N ALA A 335 12.75 15.82 3.01
CA ALA A 335 12.18 16.46 4.19
C ALA A 335 11.39 15.42 4.99
N VAL A 336 11.44 15.49 6.32
CA VAL A 336 10.62 14.62 7.19
C VAL A 336 9.54 15.47 7.87
N CYS A 337 8.31 14.98 7.84
CA CYS A 337 7.17 15.59 8.50
C CYS A 337 6.46 14.57 9.39
N GLU A 338 6.61 14.78 10.69
CA GLU A 338 5.69 14.27 11.70
C GLU A 338 4.37 15.05 11.64
N TRP A 339 3.27 14.33 11.73
CA TRP A 339 1.89 14.80 11.87
C TRP A 339 1.34 14.16 13.14
N THR A 340 1.27 14.94 14.22
CA THR A 340 0.53 14.58 15.43
C THR A 340 -0.97 14.70 15.16
N PHE A 341 -1.75 13.71 15.56
CA PHE A 341 -3.20 13.72 15.40
C PHE A 341 -3.84 14.55 16.50
N GLY A 342 -4.86 15.32 16.12
CA GLY A 342 -5.62 16.19 17.02
C GLY A 342 -6.82 15.48 17.63
N GLU A 343 -7.83 16.25 18.05
CA GLU A 343 -9.01 15.72 18.75
C GLU A 343 -9.91 14.82 17.89
N ILE A 344 -9.81 14.92 16.54
CA ILE A 344 -10.48 14.11 15.50
C ILE A 344 -9.75 14.32 14.15
N GLU A 345 -9.96 13.58 13.04
CA GLU A 345 -11.03 12.64 12.66
C GLU A 345 -10.48 11.25 12.21
N ASN A 346 -11.36 10.24 12.15
CA ASN A 346 -11.06 8.90 11.63
C ASN A 346 -11.36 8.80 10.12
N GLY A 347 -10.51 8.12 9.33
CA GLY A 347 -10.82 7.81 7.92
C GLY A 347 -9.67 7.99 6.91
N ALA A 348 -10.03 8.18 5.64
CA ALA A 348 -9.08 8.31 4.54
C ALA A 348 -8.58 9.75 4.36
N TYR A 349 -7.26 9.93 4.30
CA TYR A 349 -6.60 11.23 4.16
C TYR A 349 -5.79 11.34 2.88
N GLN A 350 -5.90 12.47 2.21
CA GLN A 350 -5.11 12.80 1.02
C GLN A 350 -3.91 13.67 1.43
N ILE A 351 -2.71 13.08 1.46
CA ILE A 351 -1.46 13.83 1.57
C ILE A 351 -1.11 14.37 0.19
N GLU A 352 -0.91 15.68 0.10
CA GLU A 352 -0.56 16.43 -1.09
C GLU A 352 0.80 17.14 -0.84
N VAL A 353 1.70 17.15 -1.82
CA VAL A 353 3.07 17.69 -1.66
C VAL A 353 3.46 18.61 -2.81
N ARG A 354 3.91 19.82 -2.46
CA ARG A 354 4.27 20.91 -3.37
C ARG A 354 5.71 21.37 -3.12
N PRO A 355 6.71 20.87 -3.87
CA PRO A 355 8.06 21.42 -3.90
C PRO A 355 8.07 22.92 -4.20
N LYS A 356 8.83 23.71 -3.42
CA LYS A 356 8.91 25.17 -3.56
C LYS A 356 10.34 25.62 -3.85
N GLY A 357 10.49 26.51 -4.82
CA GLY A 357 11.78 27.04 -5.26
C GLY A 357 12.35 28.14 -4.38
N GLY A 358 13.16 29.01 -4.99
CA GLY A 358 13.89 30.06 -4.27
C GLY A 358 13.03 31.28 -3.91
N ARG A 359 11.95 31.51 -4.65
CA ARG A 359 11.04 32.66 -4.54
C ARG A 359 9.68 32.27 -3.91
N GLY A 360 9.45 30.97 -3.66
CA GLY A 360 8.18 30.43 -3.16
C GLY A 360 7.28 29.83 -4.25
N GLU A 361 7.74 29.83 -5.49
CA GLU A 361 7.11 29.21 -6.66
C GLU A 361 6.93 27.69 -6.48
N VAL A 362 5.77 27.14 -6.87
CA VAL A 362 5.56 25.68 -6.95
C VAL A 362 6.34 25.16 -8.15
N LEU A 363 7.23 24.18 -7.95
CA LEU A 363 8.12 23.67 -8.99
C LEU A 363 7.57 22.43 -9.73
N GLY A 364 6.26 22.18 -9.63
CA GLY A 364 5.67 20.91 -10.04
C GLY A 364 5.99 19.76 -9.08
N SER A 365 5.61 18.55 -9.49
CA SER A 365 5.20 17.50 -8.55
C SER A 365 6.02 16.21 -8.57
N ALA A 366 7.29 16.24 -9.02
CA ALA A 366 8.20 15.08 -8.94
C ALA A 366 8.74 14.88 -7.49
N ALA A 367 7.81 14.71 -6.53
CA ALA A 367 8.08 14.49 -5.13
C ALA A 367 7.28 13.29 -4.62
N ARG A 368 7.98 12.32 -4.05
CA ARG A 368 7.44 11.06 -3.53
C ARG A 368 7.20 11.18 -2.03
N VAL A 369 5.99 10.87 -1.58
CA VAL A 369 5.70 10.59 -0.16
C VAL A 369 6.07 9.15 0.14
N VAL A 370 6.73 8.94 1.28
CA VAL A 370 6.99 7.63 1.88
C VAL A 370 6.46 7.69 3.31
N VAL A 371 5.46 6.87 3.63
CA VAL A 371 5.04 6.68 5.02
C VAL A 371 6.17 5.93 5.72
N ILE A 372 6.88 6.58 6.64
CA ILE A 372 8.00 5.94 7.36
C ILE A 372 7.43 5.06 8.47
N ALA A 373 6.52 5.64 9.27
CA ALA A 373 5.74 4.95 10.27
C ALA A 373 4.51 5.79 10.64
N THR A 374 3.36 5.16 10.78
CA THR A 374 2.46 5.50 11.89
C THR A 374 3.15 5.04 13.16
N LYS A 375 3.31 5.89 14.19
CA LYS A 375 3.50 5.36 15.55
C LYS A 375 2.21 4.57 15.84
N PRO A 376 2.25 3.25 16.13
CA PRO A 376 1.02 2.51 16.25
C PRO A 376 0.22 2.94 17.49
N PHE A 377 -1.09 2.87 17.33
CA PHE A 377 -2.05 2.65 18.40
C PHE A 377 -1.76 1.33 19.16
N LEU A 378 -1.22 0.32 18.45
CA LEU A 378 -0.71 -0.94 19.02
C LEU A 378 0.69 -0.80 19.65
N ARG A 379 0.91 0.23 20.47
CA ARG A 379 2.19 0.51 21.13
C ARG A 379 1.97 0.79 22.60
N TRP A 380 2.70 0.09 23.46
CA TRP A 380 2.48 0.18 24.90
C TRP A 380 3.01 1.50 25.46
N ARG A 381 2.26 2.06 26.41
CA ARG A 381 2.61 3.23 27.23
C ARG A 381 2.06 3.02 28.64
N PRO A 382 2.62 3.67 29.68
CA PRO A 382 2.10 3.59 31.05
C PRO A 382 0.64 4.09 31.21
N ASP A 383 0.13 4.86 30.26
CA ASP A 383 -1.24 5.40 30.19
C ASP A 383 -2.14 4.70 29.15
N SER A 384 -1.64 3.64 28.47
CA SER A 384 -2.44 2.84 27.53
C SER A 384 -3.64 2.19 28.23
N LYS A 385 -4.84 2.37 27.67
CA LYS A 385 -6.05 1.67 28.13
C LYS A 385 -6.06 0.23 27.59
N PRO A 386 -6.55 -0.76 28.37
CA PRO A 386 -6.75 -2.11 27.85
C PRO A 386 -7.80 -2.14 26.73
N THR A 387 -7.55 -2.94 25.70
CA THR A 387 -8.37 -3.01 24.46
C THR A 387 -9.01 -4.39 24.26
N ILE A 388 -9.96 -4.49 23.31
CA ILE A 388 -10.68 -5.71 22.98
C ILE A 388 -10.62 -5.98 21.47
N LEU A 389 -10.15 -7.18 21.13
CA LEU A 389 -10.25 -7.79 19.81
C LEU A 389 -11.40 -8.80 19.79
N ALA A 390 -12.36 -8.60 18.90
CA ALA A 390 -13.50 -9.50 18.72
C ALA A 390 -13.11 -10.71 17.86
N HIS A 391 -12.91 -11.87 18.48
CA HIS A 391 -12.59 -13.16 17.83
C HIS A 391 -13.65 -13.49 16.77
N ARG A 392 -13.30 -13.48 15.49
CA ARG A 392 -14.21 -13.69 14.34
C ARG A 392 -15.43 -12.75 14.31
N GLY A 393 -15.30 -11.57 14.92
CA GLY A 393 -16.44 -10.67 15.16
C GLY A 393 -17.28 -10.98 16.40
N ALA A 394 -16.81 -11.84 17.30
CA ALA A 394 -17.40 -12.18 18.60
C ALA A 394 -18.94 -12.34 18.56
N PRO A 395 -19.51 -13.15 17.65
CA PRO A 395 -20.91 -13.07 17.25
C PRO A 395 -21.88 -13.28 18.42
N PRO A 396 -22.78 -12.32 18.71
CA PRO A 396 -23.82 -12.50 19.71
C PRO A 396 -24.94 -13.42 19.22
N PRO A 397 -25.79 -13.94 20.12
CA PRO A 397 -26.89 -14.85 19.78
C PRO A 397 -27.79 -14.29 18.68
N GLY A 398 -27.91 -15.03 17.57
CA GLY A 398 -28.68 -14.63 16.39
C GLY A 398 -27.83 -14.15 15.20
N LEU A 399 -26.55 -13.83 15.41
CA LEU A 399 -25.61 -13.48 14.33
C LEU A 399 -24.60 -14.62 14.05
N PRO A 400 -24.04 -14.72 12.83
CA PRO A 400 -23.01 -15.67 12.47
C PRO A 400 -21.59 -15.12 12.65
N GLU A 401 -20.62 -15.99 12.97
CA GLU A 401 -19.19 -15.64 12.96
C GLU A 401 -18.73 -15.17 11.57
N ASN A 402 -17.66 -14.38 11.50
CA ASN A 402 -17.07 -13.91 10.25
C ASN A 402 -18.08 -13.16 9.34
N SER A 403 -18.91 -12.30 9.94
CA SER A 403 -19.93 -11.55 9.20
C SER A 403 -19.95 -10.07 9.56
N ILE A 404 -20.23 -9.24 8.55
CA ILE A 404 -20.31 -7.77 8.70
C ILE A 404 -21.27 -7.35 9.82
N ALA A 405 -22.41 -8.04 9.98
CA ALA A 405 -23.37 -7.75 11.04
C ALA A 405 -22.83 -8.08 12.44
N ALA A 406 -22.08 -9.18 12.59
CA ALA A 406 -21.39 -9.48 13.85
C ALA A 406 -20.30 -8.45 14.14
N PHE A 407 -19.55 -8.00 13.12
CA PHE A 407 -18.54 -6.96 13.27
C PHE A 407 -19.14 -5.63 13.74
N GLU A 408 -20.28 -5.20 13.15
CA GLU A 408 -20.98 -3.98 13.58
C GLU A 408 -21.52 -4.07 15.00
N GLN A 409 -22.07 -5.23 15.40
CA GLN A 409 -22.52 -5.43 16.78
C GLN A 409 -21.35 -5.55 17.77
N ALA A 410 -20.20 -6.11 17.38
CA ALA A 410 -19.03 -6.18 18.25
C ALA A 410 -18.45 -4.79 18.56
N LEU A 411 -18.40 -3.88 17.59
CA LEU A 411 -18.03 -2.48 17.83
C LEU A 411 -19.06 -1.78 18.76
N ALA A 412 -20.36 -2.06 18.59
CA ALA A 412 -21.41 -1.53 19.47
C ALA A 412 -21.38 -2.12 20.90
N ASP A 413 -20.96 -3.39 21.05
CA ASP A 413 -20.73 -4.07 22.34
C ASP A 413 -19.47 -3.52 23.06
N GLY A 414 -18.59 -2.80 22.34
CA GLY A 414 -17.40 -2.13 22.87
C GLY A 414 -16.06 -2.75 22.47
N ALA A 415 -15.95 -3.41 21.31
CA ALA A 415 -14.68 -3.84 20.76
C ALA A 415 -13.96 -2.70 20.01
N ASP A 416 -12.64 -2.63 20.14
CA ASP A 416 -11.79 -1.69 19.38
C ASP A 416 -11.43 -2.27 18.01
N PHE A 417 -11.16 -3.58 17.97
CA PHE A 417 -10.61 -4.31 16.83
C PHE A 417 -11.48 -5.53 16.48
N ILE A 418 -11.44 -5.97 15.22
CA ILE A 418 -12.14 -7.17 14.75
C ILE A 418 -11.12 -8.18 14.18
N GLU A 419 -11.23 -9.45 14.60
CA GLU A 419 -10.44 -10.56 14.03
C GLU A 419 -11.25 -11.27 12.94
N ILE A 420 -10.59 -11.64 11.84
CA ILE A 420 -11.20 -12.22 10.64
C ILE A 420 -10.35 -13.36 10.04
N ASP A 421 -11.03 -14.43 9.64
CA ASP A 421 -10.39 -15.61 9.06
C ASP A 421 -10.36 -15.56 7.52
N VAL A 422 -9.19 -15.41 6.90
CA VAL A 422 -9.07 -15.28 5.43
C VAL A 422 -8.91 -16.63 4.73
N ARG A 423 -9.79 -16.91 3.76
CA ARG A 423 -9.75 -18.04 2.82
C ARG A 423 -9.80 -17.58 1.36
N GLN A 424 -9.59 -18.52 0.43
CA GLN A 424 -9.59 -18.28 -1.01
C GLN A 424 -10.55 -19.25 -1.71
N SER A 425 -11.35 -18.73 -2.64
CA SER A 425 -12.25 -19.49 -3.52
C SER A 425 -11.51 -20.07 -4.73
N LYS A 426 -12.18 -20.96 -5.49
CA LYS A 426 -11.65 -21.60 -6.71
C LYS A 426 -11.25 -20.64 -7.82
N ASP A 427 -11.98 -19.54 -7.95
CA ASP A 427 -11.70 -18.41 -8.86
C ASP A 427 -10.70 -17.39 -8.26
N GLY A 428 -10.10 -17.70 -7.11
CA GLY A 428 -8.99 -16.95 -6.51
C GLY A 428 -9.40 -15.76 -5.64
N VAL A 429 -10.69 -15.52 -5.42
CA VAL A 429 -11.18 -14.41 -4.60
C VAL A 429 -10.99 -14.71 -3.11
N PHE A 430 -10.56 -13.72 -2.34
CA PHE A 430 -10.47 -13.84 -0.89
C PHE A 430 -11.83 -13.67 -0.21
N VAL A 431 -12.18 -14.61 0.66
CA VAL A 431 -13.44 -14.70 1.41
C VAL A 431 -13.18 -14.90 2.90
N ILE A 432 -14.12 -14.47 3.74
CA ILE A 432 -13.95 -14.46 5.20
C ILE A 432 -14.74 -15.63 5.80
N LEU A 433 -14.03 -16.68 6.24
CA LEU A 433 -14.60 -17.89 6.84
C LEU A 433 -13.53 -18.74 7.56
N HIS A 434 -13.78 -19.14 8.81
CA HIS A 434 -12.83 -19.98 9.56
C HIS A 434 -12.58 -21.35 8.92
N ASP A 435 -13.64 -22.06 8.55
CA ASP A 435 -13.58 -23.49 8.21
C ASP A 435 -13.30 -23.71 6.72
N GLY A 436 -12.56 -24.77 6.40
CA GLY A 436 -12.29 -25.16 5.01
C GLY A 436 -13.51 -25.78 4.33
N GLY A 437 -14.32 -26.53 5.09
CA GLY A 437 -15.62 -27.05 4.68
C GLY A 437 -16.76 -26.11 5.05
N LEU A 438 -17.85 -26.14 4.28
CA LEU A 438 -18.96 -25.20 4.40
C LEU A 438 -20.03 -25.61 5.43
N GLY A 439 -20.10 -26.89 5.81
CA GLY A 439 -21.23 -27.46 6.57
C GLY A 439 -21.44 -26.94 8.01
N ARG A 440 -20.40 -26.48 8.72
CA ARG A 440 -20.56 -25.97 10.11
C ARG A 440 -21.24 -24.60 10.14
N THR A 441 -20.73 -23.66 9.35
CA THR A 441 -21.05 -22.23 9.44
C THR A 441 -21.91 -21.74 8.28
N THR A 442 -22.33 -22.60 7.36
CA THR A 442 -23.15 -22.21 6.20
C THR A 442 -24.23 -23.23 5.85
N THR A 443 -25.06 -22.95 4.84
CA THR A 443 -26.03 -23.90 4.26
C THR A 443 -25.45 -24.86 3.22
N GLY A 444 -24.13 -24.87 3.00
CA GLY A 444 -23.46 -25.89 2.18
C GLY A 444 -23.51 -27.28 2.83
N GLY A 445 -23.17 -28.29 2.03
CA GLY A 445 -23.00 -29.68 2.46
C GLY A 445 -21.83 -29.85 3.44
N HIS A 446 -21.73 -31.05 4.02
CA HIS A 446 -20.62 -31.39 4.91
C HIS A 446 -19.29 -31.48 4.14
N ASP A 447 -19.36 -32.07 2.94
CA ASP A 447 -18.22 -32.34 2.06
C ASP A 447 -17.86 -31.15 1.14
N ASP A 448 -18.69 -30.09 1.10
CA ASP A 448 -18.45 -28.91 0.26
C ASP A 448 -17.26 -28.09 0.79
N VAL A 449 -16.21 -27.91 -0.01
CA VAL A 449 -14.99 -27.16 0.37
C VAL A 449 -14.95 -25.76 -0.27
N VAL A 450 -14.53 -24.75 0.49
CA VAL A 450 -14.44 -23.33 0.04
C VAL A 450 -13.59 -23.18 -1.23
N ALA A 451 -12.47 -23.89 -1.31
CA ALA A 451 -11.52 -23.84 -2.43
C ALA A 451 -12.02 -24.52 -3.72
N GLU A 452 -13.14 -25.25 -3.66
CA GLU A 452 -13.73 -25.98 -4.79
C GLU A 452 -14.93 -25.26 -5.43
N HIS A 453 -15.35 -24.15 -4.79
CA HIS A 453 -16.44 -23.28 -5.21
C HIS A 453 -15.90 -21.90 -5.64
N THR A 454 -16.48 -21.34 -6.70
CA THR A 454 -16.27 -19.94 -7.13
C THR A 454 -16.95 -18.96 -6.18
N LEU A 455 -16.62 -17.67 -6.27
CA LEU A 455 -17.32 -16.64 -5.49
C LEU A 455 -18.83 -16.65 -5.76
N ALA A 456 -19.24 -16.84 -7.01
CA ALA A 456 -20.65 -16.88 -7.40
C ALA A 456 -21.41 -18.01 -6.69
N GLU A 457 -20.82 -19.21 -6.66
CA GLU A 457 -21.37 -20.37 -5.95
C GLU A 457 -21.35 -20.15 -4.43
N LEU A 458 -20.25 -19.63 -3.86
CA LEU A 458 -20.14 -19.32 -2.43
C LEU A 458 -21.17 -18.31 -1.93
N LYS A 459 -21.56 -17.34 -2.78
CA LYS A 459 -22.61 -16.36 -2.46
C LYS A 459 -24.03 -16.96 -2.50
N THR A 460 -24.23 -18.18 -3.01
CA THR A 460 -25.54 -18.86 -2.94
C THR A 460 -25.85 -19.34 -1.51
N PHE A 461 -24.86 -19.82 -0.76
CA PHE A 461 -25.03 -20.29 0.62
C PHE A 461 -25.37 -19.16 1.59
N PHE A 462 -26.02 -19.48 2.71
CA PHE A 462 -26.28 -18.55 3.81
C PHE A 462 -25.50 -18.95 5.05
N LEU A 463 -25.02 -17.98 5.83
CA LEU A 463 -24.29 -18.23 7.07
C LEU A 463 -25.22 -18.77 8.18
N ARG A 464 -24.68 -19.60 9.07
CA ARG A 464 -25.31 -20.11 10.29
C ARG A 464 -24.78 -19.40 11.53
N THR A 465 -25.69 -19.11 12.44
CA THR A 465 -25.36 -18.68 13.82
C THR A 465 -24.65 -19.79 14.59
N GLN A 466 -24.01 -19.47 15.73
CA GLN A 466 -23.41 -20.48 16.62
C GLN A 466 -24.40 -21.57 17.08
N ALA A 467 -25.70 -21.27 17.10
CA ALA A 467 -26.78 -22.22 17.40
C ALA A 467 -27.25 -23.05 16.17
N GLY A 468 -26.49 -23.09 15.08
CA GLY A 468 -26.78 -23.83 13.84
C GLY A 468 -27.93 -23.26 12.98
N LYS A 469 -28.72 -22.32 13.52
CA LYS A 469 -29.81 -21.65 12.79
C LYS A 469 -29.26 -20.85 11.62
N VAL A 470 -29.86 -21.04 10.44
CA VAL A 470 -29.60 -20.29 9.21
C VAL A 470 -29.98 -18.82 9.39
N SER A 471 -29.10 -17.92 8.94
CA SER A 471 -29.30 -16.46 8.92
C SER A 471 -29.60 -15.95 7.51
N THR A 472 -29.86 -14.65 7.37
CA THR A 472 -29.98 -13.97 6.06
C THR A 472 -28.62 -13.55 5.49
N HIS A 473 -27.52 -13.68 6.23
CA HIS A 473 -26.21 -13.18 5.84
C HIS A 473 -25.48 -14.13 4.88
N LYS A 474 -24.59 -13.55 4.07
CA LYS A 474 -23.73 -14.24 3.09
C LYS A 474 -22.28 -14.25 3.56
N ILE A 475 -21.48 -15.18 3.04
CA ILE A 475 -20.02 -15.17 3.20
C ILE A 475 -19.48 -13.83 2.66
N PRO A 476 -18.74 -13.02 3.44
CA PRO A 476 -18.10 -11.81 2.95
C PRO A 476 -16.89 -12.14 2.07
N THR A 477 -16.60 -11.29 1.09
CA THR A 477 -15.25 -11.19 0.53
C THR A 477 -14.36 -10.38 1.48
N LEU A 478 -13.04 -10.54 1.34
CA LEU A 478 -12.10 -9.63 1.96
C LEU A 478 -12.35 -8.19 1.47
N LYS A 479 -12.68 -7.98 0.18
CA LYS A 479 -13.01 -6.64 -0.33
C LYS A 479 -14.16 -5.96 0.42
N GLU A 480 -15.33 -6.62 0.50
CA GLU A 480 -16.49 -6.10 1.23
C GLU A 480 -16.15 -5.80 2.70
N THR A 481 -15.21 -6.54 3.28
CA THR A 481 -14.75 -6.39 4.66
C THR A 481 -13.76 -5.22 4.83
N LEU A 482 -12.82 -5.03 3.89
CA LEU A 482 -11.94 -3.85 3.86
C LEU A 482 -12.73 -2.56 3.64
N ASP A 483 -13.64 -2.56 2.66
CA ASP A 483 -14.51 -1.41 2.35
C ASP A 483 -15.51 -1.11 3.48
N TRP A 484 -15.85 -2.12 4.30
CA TRP A 484 -16.63 -1.92 5.52
C TRP A 484 -15.79 -1.35 6.68
N ALA A 485 -14.58 -1.88 6.90
CA ALA A 485 -13.75 -1.55 8.06
C ALA A 485 -13.04 -0.19 7.96
N ARG A 486 -12.86 0.33 6.74
CA ARG A 486 -12.17 1.60 6.46
C ARG A 486 -12.76 2.76 7.28
N GLY A 487 -12.01 3.23 8.27
CA GLY A 487 -12.45 4.27 9.22
C GLY A 487 -13.46 3.82 10.29
N LYS A 488 -13.75 2.51 10.42
CA LYS A 488 -14.61 1.92 11.47
C LYS A 488 -13.88 1.05 12.50
N THR A 489 -12.87 0.28 12.08
CA THR A 489 -12.06 -0.56 12.98
C THR A 489 -10.70 -0.91 12.36
N VAL A 490 -9.93 -1.74 13.06
CA VAL A 490 -8.72 -2.43 12.57
C VAL A 490 -9.02 -3.91 12.46
N LEU A 491 -8.62 -4.51 11.34
CA LEU A 491 -8.81 -5.92 11.03
C LEU A 491 -7.55 -6.71 11.37
N PHE A 492 -7.71 -7.76 12.17
CA PHE A 492 -6.67 -8.74 12.47
C PHE A 492 -6.90 -9.96 11.60
N LEU A 493 -5.95 -10.27 10.73
CA LEU A 493 -6.14 -11.27 9.68
C LEU A 493 -5.46 -12.59 10.08
N ASP A 494 -6.25 -13.61 10.38
CA ASP A 494 -5.75 -14.99 10.44
C ASP A 494 -5.76 -15.61 9.03
N PHE A 495 -4.63 -16.17 8.61
CA PHE A 495 -4.44 -16.73 7.28
C PHE A 495 -4.70 -18.24 7.28
N LYS A 496 -5.91 -18.65 6.86
CA LYS A 496 -6.25 -20.07 6.70
C LYS A 496 -5.81 -20.67 5.35
N ILE A 497 -4.83 -20.03 4.70
CA ILE A 497 -4.31 -20.36 3.38
C ILE A 497 -2.79 -20.16 3.35
N LEU A 498 -2.10 -20.94 2.51
CA LEU A 498 -0.64 -20.90 2.40
C LEU A 498 -0.13 -19.64 1.67
N ASN A 499 -0.91 -19.07 0.76
CA ASN A 499 -0.47 -17.97 -0.11
C ASN A 499 -0.72 -16.58 0.51
N ILE A 500 -0.05 -16.33 1.63
CA ILE A 500 -0.13 -15.06 2.39
C ILE A 500 0.31 -13.87 1.51
N GLU A 501 1.29 -14.08 0.64
CA GLU A 501 1.83 -13.08 -0.31
C GLU A 501 0.73 -12.37 -1.11
N LYS A 502 -0.18 -13.14 -1.73
CA LYS A 502 -1.29 -12.57 -2.51
C LYS A 502 -2.30 -11.80 -1.65
N VAL A 503 -2.42 -12.12 -0.35
CA VAL A 503 -3.29 -11.36 0.56
C VAL A 503 -2.65 -10.02 0.93
N ILE A 504 -1.34 -10.01 1.19
CA ILE A 504 -0.57 -8.78 1.43
C ILE A 504 -0.57 -7.88 0.18
N GLU A 505 -0.43 -8.45 -1.02
CA GLU A 505 -0.61 -7.73 -2.30
C GLU A 505 -2.02 -7.15 -2.42
N PHE A 506 -3.07 -7.94 -2.15
CA PHE A 506 -4.45 -7.47 -2.19
C PHE A 506 -4.73 -6.32 -1.20
N ILE A 507 -4.18 -6.40 0.02
CA ILE A 507 -4.25 -5.32 1.04
C ILE A 507 -3.55 -4.04 0.55
N ARG A 508 -2.49 -4.16 -0.26
CA ARG A 508 -1.78 -3.01 -0.86
C ARG A 508 -2.58 -2.37 -2.00
N ASP A 509 -3.13 -3.18 -2.91
CA ASP A 509 -3.98 -2.71 -4.02
C ASP A 509 -5.22 -1.94 -3.49
N GLU A 510 -5.87 -2.52 -2.49
CA GLU A 510 -7.03 -1.94 -1.78
C GLU A 510 -6.67 -0.83 -0.78
N LYS A 511 -5.37 -0.52 -0.58
CA LYS A 511 -4.88 0.53 0.33
C LYS A 511 -5.41 0.36 1.75
N ALA A 512 -5.06 -0.76 2.37
CA ALA A 512 -5.49 -1.14 3.72
C ALA A 512 -4.33 -1.51 4.66
N GLN A 513 -3.07 -1.28 4.26
CA GLN A 513 -1.85 -1.62 5.03
C GLN A 513 -1.82 -1.00 6.44
N THR A 514 -2.52 0.10 6.65
CA THR A 514 -2.58 0.87 7.90
C THR A 514 -3.67 0.42 8.86
N PHE A 515 -4.65 -0.35 8.41
CA PHE A 515 -5.76 -0.87 9.23
C PHE A 515 -5.96 -2.40 9.13
N CYS A 516 -5.04 -3.11 8.47
CA CYS A 516 -4.92 -4.57 8.49
C CYS A 516 -3.67 -4.99 9.25
N VAL A 517 -3.81 -5.96 10.15
CA VAL A 517 -2.72 -6.49 11.00
C VAL A 517 -2.60 -8.00 10.75
N PRO A 518 -1.61 -8.47 9.97
CA PRO A 518 -1.36 -9.90 9.77
C PRO A 518 -1.07 -10.63 11.08
N MET A 519 -1.80 -11.72 11.34
CA MET A 519 -1.51 -12.67 12.42
C MET A 519 -0.37 -13.60 12.04
N THR A 520 0.50 -13.92 13.00
CA THR A 520 1.50 -14.99 12.88
C THR A 520 1.52 -15.90 14.10
N TYR A 521 1.84 -17.17 13.87
CA TYR A 521 1.90 -18.23 14.89
C TYR A 521 3.34 -18.58 15.30
N HIS A 522 4.34 -18.23 14.49
CA HIS A 522 5.74 -18.63 14.66
C HIS A 522 6.68 -17.46 14.33
N PHE A 523 7.89 -17.45 14.91
CA PHE A 523 8.90 -16.41 14.70
C PHE A 523 9.31 -16.28 13.22
N GLU A 524 9.46 -17.42 12.54
CA GLU A 524 9.88 -17.53 11.15
C GLU A 524 8.84 -16.90 10.21
N GLN A 525 7.55 -17.07 10.54
CA GLN A 525 6.43 -16.42 9.84
C GLN A 525 6.41 -14.90 10.12
N THR A 526 6.71 -14.47 11.35
CA THR A 526 6.86 -13.05 11.68
C THR A 526 7.98 -12.39 10.85
N LEU A 527 9.14 -13.04 10.70
CA LEU A 527 10.22 -12.53 9.83
C LEU A 527 9.82 -12.55 8.35
N ALA A 528 9.10 -13.58 7.88
CA ALA A 528 8.63 -13.64 6.50
C ALA A 528 7.66 -12.51 6.17
N ILE A 529 6.69 -12.23 7.04
CA ILE A 529 5.76 -11.10 6.87
C ILE A 529 6.50 -9.77 7.04
N HIS A 530 7.47 -9.63 7.96
CA HIS A 530 8.24 -8.39 8.09
C HIS A 530 9.06 -8.06 6.84
N ARG A 531 9.72 -9.04 6.21
CA ARG A 531 10.44 -8.85 4.94
C ARG A 531 9.50 -8.48 3.79
N MET A 532 8.31 -9.06 3.78
CA MET A 532 7.30 -8.89 2.72
C MET A 532 6.51 -7.58 2.86
N ALA A 533 6.23 -7.16 4.09
CA ALA A 533 5.40 -6.02 4.49
C ALA A 533 6.02 -5.22 5.65
N PRO A 534 7.22 -4.64 5.48
CA PRO A 534 7.91 -3.89 6.53
C PRO A 534 7.18 -2.60 6.95
N GLU A 535 6.20 -2.15 6.16
CA GLU A 535 5.34 -1.01 6.48
C GLU A 535 4.17 -1.34 7.42
N MET A 536 3.85 -2.62 7.64
CA MET A 536 2.69 -3.08 8.42
C MET A 536 3.05 -3.41 9.87
N VAL A 537 2.07 -3.36 10.76
CA VAL A 537 2.18 -3.93 12.12
C VAL A 537 1.86 -5.42 12.05
N ILE A 538 2.58 -6.25 12.80
CA ILE A 538 2.41 -7.71 12.81
C ILE A 538 1.91 -8.14 14.19
N TYR A 539 0.83 -8.92 14.20
CA TYR A 539 0.27 -9.54 15.40
C TYR A 539 0.96 -10.89 15.64
N ALA A 540 2.02 -10.87 16.44
CA ALA A 540 3.03 -11.93 16.50
C ALA A 540 2.90 -12.83 17.73
N ASN A 541 3.01 -14.15 17.54
CA ASN A 541 3.01 -15.09 18.66
C ASN A 541 4.39 -15.17 19.32
N ALA A 542 4.46 -14.98 20.64
CA ALA A 542 5.65 -15.26 21.43
C ALA A 542 5.54 -16.54 22.28
N ASP A 543 4.39 -17.23 22.27
CA ASP A 543 4.08 -18.37 23.15
C ASP A 543 4.28 -18.03 24.65
N GLY A 544 4.23 -16.73 24.97
CA GLY A 544 4.44 -16.15 26.30
C GLY A 544 5.76 -16.48 27.01
N LYS A 545 6.76 -17.00 26.28
CA LYS A 545 8.06 -17.46 26.80
C LYS A 545 9.13 -16.39 26.59
N ARG A 546 9.91 -16.08 27.64
CA ARG A 546 10.97 -15.05 27.60
C ARG A 546 11.92 -15.22 26.41
N ASN A 547 12.42 -16.44 26.18
CA ASN A 547 13.38 -16.72 25.10
C ASN A 547 12.80 -16.46 23.69
N ASN A 548 11.48 -16.50 23.52
CA ASN A 548 10.82 -16.20 22.25
C ASN A 548 10.62 -14.69 22.06
N VAL A 549 10.27 -13.96 23.13
CA VAL A 549 10.28 -12.48 23.13
C VAL A 549 11.69 -11.98 22.83
N GLU A 550 12.72 -12.55 23.47
CA GLU A 550 14.11 -12.20 23.19
C GLU A 550 14.56 -12.57 21.77
N LYS A 551 14.01 -13.62 21.14
CA LYS A 551 14.23 -13.90 19.71
C LYS A 551 13.60 -12.84 18.82
N LEU A 552 12.33 -12.47 19.09
CA LEU A 552 11.63 -11.40 18.37
C LEU A 552 12.42 -10.08 18.43
N LEU A 553 12.85 -9.67 19.62
CA LEU A 553 13.66 -8.46 19.85
C LEU A 553 15.06 -8.51 19.20
N LYS A 554 15.62 -9.70 18.97
CA LYS A 554 16.91 -9.91 18.26
C LYS A 554 16.74 -10.11 16.76
N GLY A 555 15.51 -10.31 16.26
CA GLY A 555 15.19 -10.63 14.87
C GLY A 555 15.12 -9.44 13.92
N ASN A 556 15.62 -8.27 14.30
CA ASN A 556 15.59 -7.00 13.54
C ASN A 556 14.21 -6.46 13.13
N VAL A 557 13.09 -7.11 13.52
CA VAL A 557 11.76 -6.53 13.37
C VAL A 557 11.67 -5.28 14.25
N PRO A 558 11.30 -4.10 13.72
CA PRO A 558 11.17 -2.89 14.52
C PRO A 558 10.11 -3.07 15.63
N LYS A 559 10.43 -2.62 16.84
CA LYS A 559 9.57 -2.83 18.03
C LYS A 559 8.22 -2.12 17.87
N ASP A 560 8.22 -0.97 17.21
CA ASP A 560 7.05 -0.21 16.77
C ASP A 560 6.24 -0.89 15.65
N ARG A 561 6.52 -2.17 15.33
CA ARG A 561 5.77 -3.01 14.39
C ARG A 561 5.33 -4.34 14.98
N LEU A 562 5.56 -4.57 16.28
CA LEU A 562 5.17 -5.78 16.98
C LEU A 562 4.00 -5.51 17.94
N PHE A 563 2.91 -6.24 17.76
CA PHE A 563 1.88 -6.43 18.78
C PHE A 563 1.86 -7.92 19.13
N VAL A 564 2.14 -8.30 20.37
CA VAL A 564 2.44 -9.70 20.71
C VAL A 564 1.25 -10.38 21.37
N TRP A 565 1.00 -11.64 21.01
CA TRP A 565 -0.01 -12.47 21.69
C TRP A 565 0.56 -13.66 22.43
N VAL A 566 -0.18 -14.04 23.46
CA VAL A 566 0.16 -15.12 24.40
C VAL A 566 -1.09 -15.91 24.79
N ARG A 567 -0.93 -17.21 25.06
CA ARG A 567 -1.97 -18.05 25.71
C ARG A 567 -1.67 -18.37 27.18
N ASN A 568 -0.43 -18.20 27.61
CA ASN A 568 -0.01 -18.26 29.00
C ASN A 568 1.31 -17.48 29.13
N THR A 569 1.43 -16.60 30.12
CA THR A 569 2.68 -15.87 30.40
C THR A 569 2.70 -15.40 31.87
N ASN A 570 3.77 -14.72 32.28
CA ASN A 570 3.91 -14.14 33.61
C ASN A 570 4.39 -12.67 33.52
N LYS A 571 4.23 -11.93 34.62
CA LYS A 571 4.53 -10.50 34.67
C LYS A 571 5.95 -10.14 34.20
N SER A 572 7.00 -10.91 34.56
CA SER A 572 8.38 -10.64 34.12
C SER A 572 8.65 -10.78 32.60
N VAL A 573 7.69 -11.34 31.85
CA VAL A 573 7.72 -11.44 30.38
C VAL A 573 6.83 -10.38 29.73
N ILE A 574 5.75 -9.97 30.41
CA ILE A 574 4.95 -8.78 30.08
C ILE A 574 5.82 -7.52 30.23
N ASP A 575 6.46 -7.35 31.39
CA ASP A 575 7.36 -6.23 31.69
C ASP A 575 8.48 -6.11 30.65
N LEU A 576 9.03 -7.24 30.18
CA LEU A 576 10.03 -7.25 29.11
C LEU A 576 9.48 -6.72 27.77
N MET A 577 8.19 -6.88 27.48
CA MET A 577 7.55 -6.31 26.29
C MET A 577 7.22 -4.83 26.50
N HIS A 578 6.78 -4.44 27.69
CA HIS A 578 6.53 -3.05 28.10
C HIS A 578 7.82 -2.20 28.10
N ASP A 579 8.94 -2.73 28.61
CA ASP A 579 10.30 -2.17 28.50
C ASP A 579 10.75 -1.93 27.04
N ASN A 580 10.07 -2.56 26.09
CA ASN A 580 10.32 -2.47 24.65
C ASN A 580 9.17 -1.75 23.90
N GLU A 581 8.21 -1.19 24.64
CA GLU A 581 7.05 -0.43 24.16
C GLU A 581 6.09 -1.27 23.28
N ILE A 582 6.08 -2.60 23.48
CA ILE A 582 5.26 -3.60 22.78
C ILE A 582 4.04 -3.95 23.62
N MET A 583 2.82 -3.86 23.04
CA MET A 583 1.59 -4.32 23.70
C MET A 583 1.47 -5.84 23.70
N VAL A 584 0.76 -6.38 24.71
CA VAL A 584 0.57 -7.81 24.95
C VAL A 584 -0.92 -8.16 24.99
N GLN A 585 -1.37 -9.00 24.05
CA GLN A 585 -2.73 -9.53 24.00
C GLN A 585 -2.83 -10.94 24.59
N TYR A 586 -3.82 -11.17 25.46
CA TYR A 586 -4.18 -12.51 25.91
C TYR A 586 -5.21 -13.14 24.96
N GLY A 587 -4.80 -14.21 24.27
CA GLY A 587 -5.60 -14.93 23.28
C GLY A 587 -6.33 -16.17 23.81
N GLY A 588 -6.77 -16.13 25.09
CA GLY A 588 -7.25 -17.31 25.81
C GLY A 588 -8.63 -17.20 26.46
N VAL A 589 -9.44 -16.17 26.18
CA VAL A 589 -10.85 -16.10 26.67
C VAL A 589 -11.83 -16.35 25.52
N GLN A 590 -11.88 -17.59 25.06
CA GLN A 590 -12.82 -18.06 24.04
C GLN A 590 -14.07 -18.68 24.68
N GLY A 591 -15.22 -18.53 24.02
CA GLY A 591 -16.54 -18.95 24.48
C GLY A 591 -17.32 -17.88 25.27
N ARG A 592 -18.60 -17.69 24.92
CA ARG A 592 -19.55 -16.79 25.63
C ARG A 592 -20.23 -17.48 26.82
N GLY A 593 -20.70 -16.68 27.78
CA GLY A 593 -21.74 -17.09 28.75
C GLY A 593 -21.29 -17.32 30.20
N GLY A 594 -20.00 -17.19 30.50
CA GLY A 594 -19.53 -17.12 31.89
C GLY A 594 -19.88 -15.78 32.54
N LYS A 595 -20.30 -15.77 33.81
CA LYS A 595 -20.69 -14.52 34.52
C LYS A 595 -19.55 -13.83 35.28
N SER A 596 -18.50 -14.55 35.63
CA SER A 596 -17.36 -14.02 36.40
C SER A 596 -16.44 -13.15 35.54
N LEU A 597 -15.94 -12.05 36.10
CA LEU A 597 -14.96 -11.15 35.47
C LEU A 597 -13.50 -11.51 35.82
N GLU A 598 -13.27 -12.39 36.80
CA GLU A 598 -11.94 -12.87 37.22
C GLU A 598 -11.02 -13.32 36.07
N PRO A 599 -11.49 -14.03 35.02
CA PRO A 599 -10.63 -14.46 33.91
C PRO A 599 -10.07 -13.30 33.06
N TYR A 600 -10.60 -12.08 33.22
CA TYR A 600 -10.05 -10.86 32.63
C TYR A 600 -9.26 -10.05 33.67
N LEU A 601 -9.84 -9.83 34.86
CA LEU A 601 -9.21 -9.05 35.94
C LEU A 601 -7.84 -9.62 36.33
N GLY A 602 -7.73 -10.94 36.51
CA GLY A 602 -6.47 -11.61 36.84
C GLY A 602 -5.43 -11.69 35.69
N TRP A 603 -5.72 -11.09 34.54
CA TRP A 603 -4.74 -10.80 33.47
C TRP A 603 -4.45 -9.31 33.35
N LEU A 604 -5.44 -8.43 33.53
CA LEU A 604 -5.24 -6.98 33.67
C LEU A 604 -4.28 -6.66 34.83
N GLU A 605 -4.46 -7.30 35.99
CA GLU A 605 -3.60 -7.16 37.17
C GLU A 605 -2.16 -7.71 36.97
N LYS A 606 -1.91 -8.45 35.88
CA LYS A 606 -0.56 -8.86 35.46
C LYS A 606 0.08 -7.90 34.42
N GLY A 607 -0.70 -6.97 33.86
CA GLY A 607 -0.28 -6.08 32.76
C GLY A 607 -0.63 -6.57 31.36
N ILE A 608 -1.71 -7.33 31.16
CA ILE A 608 -2.21 -7.60 29.80
C ILE A 608 -2.94 -6.37 29.26
N ASP A 609 -2.56 -5.93 28.05
CA ASP A 609 -3.04 -4.69 27.43
C ASP A 609 -4.23 -4.90 26.48
N SER A 610 -4.57 -6.16 26.18
CA SER A 610 -5.63 -6.49 25.24
C SER A 610 -6.18 -7.91 25.40
N PHE A 611 -7.43 -8.13 25.01
CA PHE A 611 -8.06 -9.46 24.99
C PHE A 611 -8.60 -9.82 23.61
N ASN A 612 -8.25 -11.02 23.11
CA ASN A 612 -8.99 -11.64 22.00
C ASN A 612 -10.09 -12.53 22.58
N THR A 613 -11.36 -12.25 22.26
CA THR A 613 -12.50 -12.93 22.89
C THR A 613 -13.75 -13.01 22.02
N ASP A 614 -14.57 -14.02 22.31
CA ASP A 614 -15.96 -14.13 21.83
C ASP A 614 -16.97 -13.32 22.65
N ASP A 615 -16.61 -12.78 23.83
CA ASP A 615 -17.53 -12.20 24.83
C ASP A 615 -17.19 -10.73 25.15
N VAL A 616 -17.28 -9.88 24.12
CA VAL A 616 -16.94 -8.44 24.17
C VAL A 616 -17.62 -7.69 25.33
N PRO A 617 -18.95 -7.80 25.59
CA PRO A 617 -19.58 -7.06 26.68
C PRO A 617 -19.00 -7.36 28.06
N ARG A 618 -18.53 -8.60 28.25
CA ARG A 618 -17.94 -9.09 29.50
C ARG A 618 -16.49 -8.65 29.66
N ALA A 619 -15.70 -8.65 28.59
CA ALA A 619 -14.37 -8.04 28.58
C ALA A 619 -14.47 -6.53 28.89
N ALA A 620 -15.40 -5.83 28.23
CA ALA A 620 -15.65 -4.41 28.46
C ALA A 620 -16.15 -4.12 29.89
N ALA A 621 -16.91 -5.04 30.50
CA ALA A 621 -17.29 -4.95 31.90
C ALA A 621 -16.09 -5.07 32.85
N ALA A 622 -15.19 -6.03 32.60
CA ALA A 622 -13.97 -6.21 33.40
C ALA A 622 -13.02 -5.01 33.29
N ILE A 623 -12.82 -4.45 32.08
CA ILE A 623 -11.98 -3.26 31.88
C ILE A 623 -12.61 -2.04 32.58
N ARG A 624 -13.95 -1.88 32.53
CA ARG A 624 -14.67 -0.85 33.31
C ARG A 624 -14.67 -1.07 34.83
N GLU A 625 -14.30 -2.25 35.32
CA GLU A 625 -14.12 -2.51 36.75
C GLU A 625 -12.66 -2.27 37.18
N PHE A 626 -11.70 -2.76 36.38
CA PHE A 626 -10.28 -2.51 36.58
C PHE A 626 -9.95 -1.01 36.59
N ASN A 627 -10.49 -0.24 35.64
CA ASN A 627 -10.31 1.22 35.55
C ASN A 627 -11.05 2.03 36.65
N LYS A 628 -11.57 1.39 37.70
CA LYS A 628 -12.09 2.03 38.92
C LYS A 628 -11.21 1.77 40.15
N LYS A 629 -10.22 0.89 40.05
CA LYS A 629 -9.23 0.60 41.09
C LYS A 629 -8.10 1.62 41.03
#